data_AF-A0AAW0FPX9-F1
#
_entry.id   AF-A0AAW0FPX9-F1
#
_cell.length_a   1.000
_cell.length_b   1.000
_cell.length_c   1.000
_cell.angle_alpha   90.00
_cell.angle_beta   90.00
_cell.angle_gamma   90.00
#
_symmetry.space_group_name_H-M   'P 1'
#
loop_
_entity.id
_entity.type
_entity.pdbx_description
1 polymer ?
#
loop_
_entity_poly.entity_id
_entity_poly.type
_entity_poly.pdbx_seq_one_letter_code
_entity_poly.pdbx_strand_id
1 'polypeptide(L)'
;MIAEQLMQKPTDPAVYATSNGVPYTHHPYGAQTAGPGGPLLLQDFHLIDDLSHFDAERIPERVVHAKGGGAHGYFELTDSLSDLTYARPFQSVGYKCPLSIRFSTVGGEKGAADTLRDPRGFAIKFKTDIGNMDWVFNNTPVFFIRDPIKFTRFIHTQKRDPSTNLNHYTDSTHAWDYWTQNPEAMHQVAYMFGRRGCPHSWAQMNAYSGHTFKFINDKGEMNYVQFHVIADQGNFEGFTEEESHIKAGFSPELHHQDLYQRIANGKYPSYTCYVQTMTPKQAEEFAILLMI
;
A
#
# COMPACT_ATOMS: atom_id res chain seq x y z
N MET A 1 -19.16 4.88 -9.04
CA MET A 1 -18.64 4.67 -10.41
C MET A 1 -17.41 3.75 -10.57
N ILE A 2 -16.87 3.09 -9.53
CA ILE A 2 -16.30 1.72 -9.62
C ILE A 2 -16.79 0.95 -8.40
N ALA A 3 -16.75 1.60 -7.23
CA ALA A 3 -17.43 1.13 -6.02
C ALA A 3 -18.94 0.88 -6.26
N GLU A 4 -19.67 1.82 -6.88
CA GLU A 4 -21.10 1.60 -7.20
C GLU A 4 -21.36 0.48 -8.22
N GLN A 5 -20.44 0.23 -9.18
CA GLN A 5 -20.60 -0.88 -10.13
C GLN A 5 -20.30 -2.23 -9.46
N LEU A 6 -19.33 -2.30 -8.55
CA LEU A 6 -19.04 -3.48 -7.73
C LEU A 6 -20.07 -3.74 -6.63
N MET A 7 -20.86 -2.72 -6.27
CA MET A 7 -21.91 -2.79 -5.24
C MET A 7 -23.31 -3.05 -5.81
N GLN A 8 -23.44 -3.29 -7.13
CA GLN A 8 -24.71 -3.73 -7.69
C GLN A 8 -25.04 -5.12 -7.14
N LYS A 9 -25.99 -5.17 -6.20
CA LYS A 9 -26.52 -6.43 -5.69
C LYS A 9 -27.25 -7.15 -6.83
N PRO A 10 -26.98 -8.44 -7.06
CA PRO A 10 -27.81 -9.24 -7.96
C PRO A 10 -29.28 -9.12 -7.57
N THR A 11 -30.16 -8.97 -8.56
CA THR A 11 -31.61 -8.87 -8.36
C THR A 11 -32.29 -10.22 -8.14
N ASP A 12 -31.61 -11.31 -8.52
CA ASP A 12 -32.12 -12.67 -8.37
C ASP A 12 -31.79 -13.23 -6.98
N PRO A 13 -32.66 -14.10 -6.42
CA PRO A 13 -32.37 -14.78 -5.17
C PRO A 13 -31.10 -15.63 -5.33
N ALA A 14 -30.08 -15.35 -4.51
CA ALA A 14 -28.85 -16.12 -4.52
C ALA A 14 -29.14 -17.60 -4.18
N VAL A 15 -28.78 -18.50 -5.09
CA VAL A 15 -28.90 -19.96 -4.90
C VAL A 15 -27.51 -20.49 -4.55
N TYR A 16 -27.43 -21.32 -3.49
CA TYR A 16 -26.19 -22.02 -3.17
C TYR A 16 -25.92 -23.08 -4.26
N ALA A 17 -24.81 -22.93 -4.97
CA ALA A 17 -24.46 -23.74 -6.12
C ALA A 17 -22.96 -24.10 -6.06
N THR A 18 -22.62 -25.21 -6.69
CA THR A 18 -21.22 -25.59 -6.92
C THR A 18 -20.58 -24.69 -7.98
N SER A 19 -19.25 -24.75 -8.13
CA SER A 19 -18.49 -23.86 -9.01
C SER A 19 -18.89 -23.93 -10.50
N ASN A 20 -19.50 -25.04 -10.93
CA ASN A 20 -20.03 -25.22 -12.28
C ASN A 20 -21.45 -24.64 -12.48
N GLY A 21 -22.02 -23.99 -11.46
CA GLY A 21 -23.34 -23.36 -11.49
C GLY A 21 -24.51 -24.29 -11.20
N VAL A 22 -24.28 -25.58 -10.90
CA VAL A 22 -25.36 -26.51 -10.53
C VAL A 22 -25.83 -26.22 -9.10
N PRO A 23 -27.13 -25.96 -8.88
CA PRO A 23 -27.70 -25.79 -7.55
C PRO A 23 -27.41 -27.00 -6.66
N TYR A 24 -26.90 -26.76 -5.45
CA TYR A 24 -26.69 -27.82 -4.48
C TYR A 24 -27.90 -27.90 -3.55
N THR A 25 -28.68 -28.96 -3.70
CA THR A 25 -29.99 -29.14 -3.04
C THR A 25 -29.90 -29.75 -1.63
N HIS A 26 -28.69 -30.13 -1.19
CA HIS A 26 -28.44 -30.68 0.13
C HIS A 26 -27.89 -29.61 1.08
N HIS A 27 -27.72 -29.96 2.35
CA HIS A 27 -27.21 -29.03 3.35
C HIS A 27 -25.75 -28.62 3.04
N PRO A 28 -25.38 -27.33 3.01
CA PRO A 28 -24.05 -26.86 2.61
C PRO A 28 -22.87 -27.42 3.41
N TYR A 29 -23.10 -27.82 4.66
CA TYR A 29 -22.08 -28.43 5.52
C TYR A 29 -22.15 -29.97 5.57
N GLY A 30 -22.93 -30.58 4.66
CA GLY A 30 -23.12 -32.02 4.58
C GLY A 30 -22.27 -32.62 3.48
N ALA A 31 -21.50 -33.65 3.82
CA ALA A 31 -20.78 -34.48 2.86
C ALA A 31 -21.53 -35.80 2.62
N GLN A 32 -21.36 -36.38 1.45
CA GLN A 32 -21.93 -37.66 1.08
C GLN A 32 -21.17 -38.80 1.75
N THR A 33 -21.91 -39.65 2.47
CA THR A 33 -21.38 -40.87 3.09
C THR A 33 -22.05 -42.12 2.54
N ALA A 34 -21.38 -43.27 2.68
CA ALA A 34 -21.97 -44.59 2.44
C ALA A 34 -22.95 -44.99 3.57
N GLY A 35 -24.04 -44.23 3.71
CA GLY A 35 -25.02 -44.38 4.79
C GLY A 35 -24.61 -43.70 6.12
N PRO A 36 -25.50 -43.66 7.12
CA PRO A 36 -25.20 -43.07 8.42
C PRO A 36 -24.01 -43.76 9.10
N GLY A 37 -22.97 -42.99 9.43
CA GLY A 37 -21.73 -43.50 10.04
C GLY A 37 -20.77 -44.22 9.08
N GLY A 38 -21.10 -44.30 7.79
CA GLY A 38 -20.23 -44.85 6.76
C GLY A 38 -19.13 -43.88 6.31
N PRO A 39 -18.15 -44.34 5.52
CA PRO A 39 -17.09 -43.50 4.97
C PRO A 39 -17.62 -42.45 3.99
N LEU A 40 -16.84 -41.38 3.79
CA LEU A 40 -17.07 -40.39 2.73
C LEU A 40 -16.95 -41.02 1.35
N LEU A 41 -17.76 -40.55 0.40
CA LEU A 41 -17.71 -41.01 -0.99
C LEU A 41 -16.89 -40.05 -1.86
N LEU A 42 -15.91 -40.58 -2.59
CA LEU A 42 -15.08 -39.78 -3.51
C LEU A 42 -15.89 -39.12 -4.65
N GLN A 43 -17.06 -39.67 -4.97
CA GLN A 43 -17.97 -39.11 -5.98
C GLN A 43 -18.64 -37.81 -5.54
N ASP A 44 -18.50 -37.41 -4.26
CA ASP A 44 -19.04 -36.17 -3.74
C ASP A 44 -18.30 -34.97 -4.36
N PHE A 45 -18.81 -34.52 -5.50
CA PHE A 45 -18.26 -33.38 -6.21
C PHE A 45 -18.32 -32.10 -5.36
N HIS A 46 -19.39 -31.90 -4.59
CA HIS A 46 -19.56 -30.69 -3.76
C HIS A 46 -18.45 -30.60 -2.71
N LEU A 47 -18.17 -31.70 -2.00
CA LEU A 47 -17.08 -31.75 -1.03
C LEU A 47 -15.72 -31.48 -1.68
N ILE A 48 -15.42 -32.13 -2.82
CA ILE A 48 -14.14 -31.97 -3.50
C ILE A 48 -13.97 -30.56 -4.06
N ASP A 49 -15.03 -29.97 -4.63
CA ASP A 49 -15.02 -28.61 -5.17
C ASP A 49 -14.75 -27.56 -4.08
N ASP A 50 -15.45 -27.66 -2.95
CA ASP A 50 -15.30 -26.74 -1.80
C ASP A 50 -13.88 -26.82 -1.21
N LEU A 51 -13.40 -28.04 -0.93
CA LEU A 51 -12.05 -28.25 -0.40
C LEU A 51 -10.95 -27.85 -1.38
N SER A 52 -11.12 -28.14 -2.68
CA SER A 52 -10.12 -27.78 -3.69
C SER A 52 -9.99 -26.26 -3.83
N HIS A 53 -11.10 -25.53 -3.73
CA HIS A 53 -11.05 -24.07 -3.71
C HIS A 53 -10.37 -23.55 -2.42
N PHE A 54 -10.73 -24.09 -1.25
CA PHE A 54 -10.13 -23.73 0.03
C PHE A 54 -8.60 -23.94 0.05
N ASP A 55 -8.14 -25.11 -0.38
CA ASP A 55 -6.71 -25.46 -0.42
C ASP A 55 -5.89 -24.53 -1.32
N ALA A 56 -6.55 -23.89 -2.31
CA ALA A 56 -5.94 -22.98 -3.28
C ALA A 56 -6.14 -21.48 -2.97
N GLU A 57 -6.73 -21.11 -1.82
CA GLU A 57 -7.01 -19.69 -1.51
C GLU A 57 -5.77 -18.81 -1.36
N ARG A 58 -4.63 -19.39 -0.99
CA ARG A 58 -3.40 -18.63 -0.70
C ARG A 58 -2.60 -18.43 -1.97
N ILE A 59 -2.54 -17.18 -2.42
CA ILE A 59 -1.58 -16.71 -3.43
C ILE A 59 -0.31 -16.13 -2.78
N PRO A 60 0.83 -16.07 -3.49
CA PRO A 60 2.02 -15.42 -2.98
C PRO A 60 1.75 -13.97 -2.55
N GLU A 61 2.26 -13.60 -1.39
CA GLU A 61 2.27 -12.21 -0.98
C GLU A 61 3.27 -11.38 -1.80
N ARG A 62 3.19 -10.05 -1.68
CA ARG A 62 4.21 -9.17 -2.24
C ARG A 62 5.51 -9.37 -1.45
N VAL A 63 6.65 -9.48 -2.13
CA VAL A 63 7.97 -9.67 -1.49
C VAL A 63 8.26 -8.58 -0.46
N VAL A 64 7.92 -7.34 -0.79
CA VAL A 64 7.92 -6.18 0.11
C VAL A 64 6.51 -5.61 0.16
N HIS A 65 6.19 -4.87 1.21
CA HIS A 65 4.86 -4.26 1.35
C HIS A 65 3.72 -5.30 1.39
N ALA A 66 3.97 -6.46 2.00
CA ALA A 66 3.00 -7.55 2.12
C ALA A 66 1.81 -7.16 3.02
N LYS A 67 2.08 -6.74 4.27
CA LYS A 67 1.06 -6.20 5.19
C LYS A 67 0.59 -4.84 4.71
N GLY A 68 -0.69 -4.71 4.44
CA GLY A 68 -1.27 -3.44 3.99
C GLY A 68 -2.74 -3.54 3.64
N GLY A 69 -3.43 -2.41 3.77
CA GLY A 69 -4.85 -2.26 3.52
C GLY A 69 -5.10 -1.09 2.57
N GLY A 70 -6.33 -0.92 2.13
CA GLY A 70 -6.65 0.09 1.13
C GLY A 70 -8.10 0.52 1.15
N ALA A 71 -8.39 1.51 0.33
CA ALA A 71 -9.73 2.07 0.17
C ALA A 71 -9.93 2.55 -1.27
N HIS A 72 -11.19 2.75 -1.65
CA HIS A 72 -11.54 3.47 -2.86
C HIS A 72 -11.92 4.91 -2.52
N GLY A 73 -11.71 5.81 -3.46
CA GLY A 73 -12.03 7.23 -3.31
C GLY A 73 -12.06 7.92 -4.67
N TYR A 74 -11.86 9.24 -4.66
CA TYR A 74 -11.72 10.04 -5.87
C TYR A 74 -10.61 11.07 -5.71
N PHE A 75 -10.07 11.48 -6.86
CA PHE A 75 -9.21 12.65 -7.00
C PHE A 75 -10.04 13.80 -7.56
N GLU A 76 -9.73 15.02 -7.12
CA GLU A 76 -10.27 16.27 -7.67
C GLU A 76 -9.12 17.26 -7.85
N LEU A 77 -8.99 17.81 -9.05
CA LEU A 77 -8.04 18.88 -9.32
C LEU A 77 -8.60 20.21 -8.81
N THR A 78 -7.91 20.85 -7.87
CA THR A 78 -8.32 22.13 -7.30
C THR A 78 -7.51 23.32 -7.85
N ASP A 79 -6.33 23.07 -8.40
CA ASP A 79 -5.47 24.07 -9.03
C ASP A 79 -4.90 23.51 -10.34
N SER A 80 -4.92 24.31 -11.41
CA SER A 80 -4.45 23.88 -12.72
C SER A 80 -2.94 23.85 -12.77
N LEU A 81 -2.37 22.79 -13.36
CA LEU A 81 -0.93 22.68 -13.62
C LEU A 81 -0.61 22.78 -15.12
N SER A 82 -1.48 23.43 -15.91
CA SER A 82 -1.32 23.53 -17.37
C SER A 82 -0.06 24.27 -17.81
N ASP A 83 0.48 25.14 -16.94
CA ASP A 83 1.76 25.82 -17.12
C ASP A 83 2.96 24.87 -16.98
N LEU A 84 2.81 23.78 -16.23
CA LEU A 84 3.86 22.79 -15.96
C LEU A 84 3.76 21.53 -16.82
N THR A 85 2.54 21.04 -17.08
CA THR A 85 2.31 19.75 -17.74
C THR A 85 1.15 19.82 -18.73
N TYR A 86 1.25 19.10 -19.86
CA TYR A 86 0.11 18.87 -20.77
C TYR A 86 -0.77 17.68 -20.38
N ALA A 87 -0.46 16.98 -19.27
CA ALA A 87 -1.21 15.80 -18.86
C ALA A 87 -2.66 16.16 -18.51
N ARG A 88 -3.61 15.54 -19.22
CA ARG A 88 -5.06 15.84 -19.17
C ARG A 88 -5.66 15.90 -17.75
N PRO A 89 -5.31 15.00 -16.81
CA PRO A 89 -5.85 15.04 -15.44
C PRO A 89 -5.51 16.31 -14.65
N PHE A 90 -4.52 17.09 -15.10
CA PHE A 90 -4.04 18.29 -14.40
C PHE A 90 -4.34 19.61 -15.14
N GLN A 91 -5.19 19.58 -16.17
CA GLN A 91 -5.46 20.76 -17.00
C GLN A 91 -6.58 21.65 -16.43
N SER A 92 -7.74 21.07 -16.14
CA SER A 92 -8.95 21.83 -15.82
C SER A 92 -9.37 21.60 -14.38
N VAL A 93 -9.44 22.68 -13.60
CA VAL A 93 -9.97 22.65 -12.22
C VAL A 93 -11.36 22.01 -12.23
N GLY A 94 -11.61 21.13 -11.26
CA GLY A 94 -12.81 20.32 -11.18
C GLY A 94 -12.74 18.99 -11.94
N TYR A 95 -11.63 18.68 -12.64
CA TYR A 95 -11.40 17.33 -13.16
C TYR A 95 -11.46 16.32 -11.99
N LYS A 96 -12.30 15.29 -12.14
CA LYS A 96 -12.49 14.22 -11.15
C LYS A 96 -12.25 12.86 -11.75
N CYS A 97 -11.58 11.98 -11.00
CA CYS A 97 -11.48 10.58 -11.39
C CYS A 97 -11.53 9.64 -10.18
N PRO A 98 -12.06 8.41 -10.33
CA PRO A 98 -11.99 7.39 -9.29
C PRO A 98 -10.54 7.00 -8.99
N LEU A 99 -10.25 6.64 -7.74
CA LEU A 99 -8.95 6.09 -7.37
C LEU A 99 -9.09 4.90 -6.43
N SER A 100 -8.00 4.12 -6.36
CA SER A 100 -7.79 3.12 -5.31
C SER A 100 -6.47 3.40 -4.63
N ILE A 101 -6.47 3.43 -3.31
CA ILE A 101 -5.26 3.65 -2.50
C ILE A 101 -4.94 2.39 -1.71
N ARG A 102 -3.65 2.07 -1.58
CA ARG A 102 -3.13 1.01 -0.73
C ARG A 102 -1.99 1.53 0.14
N PHE A 103 -2.15 1.38 1.44
CA PHE A 103 -1.13 1.60 2.45
C PHE A 103 -0.46 0.28 2.82
N SER A 104 0.76 0.34 3.35
CA SER A 104 1.49 -0.89 3.76
C SER A 104 2.66 -0.59 4.68
N THR A 105 3.14 -1.59 5.41
CA THR A 105 4.53 -1.60 5.92
C THR A 105 5.47 -2.05 4.78
N VAL A 106 6.73 -2.41 5.04
CA VAL A 106 7.71 -2.85 4.02
C VAL A 106 8.27 -4.23 4.33
N GLY A 107 8.93 -4.39 5.48
CA GLY A 107 9.75 -5.56 5.81
C GLY A 107 8.92 -6.77 6.21
N GLY A 108 7.82 -6.56 6.93
CA GLY A 108 6.97 -7.65 7.44
C GLY A 108 6.21 -8.44 6.37
N GLU A 109 5.86 -9.68 6.70
CA GLU A 109 4.95 -10.52 5.90
C GLU A 109 3.48 -10.08 6.06
N LYS A 110 2.53 -10.71 5.34
CA LYS A 110 1.10 -10.38 5.38
C LYS A 110 0.49 -10.37 6.80
N GLY A 111 1.05 -11.17 7.71
CA GLY A 111 0.62 -11.27 9.12
C GLY A 111 1.36 -10.35 10.10
N ALA A 112 2.30 -9.52 9.65
CA ALA A 112 3.03 -8.61 10.53
C ALA A 112 2.12 -7.53 11.16
N ALA A 113 2.59 -6.87 12.22
CA ALA A 113 1.82 -5.81 12.89
C ALA A 113 1.97 -4.44 12.20
N ASP A 114 0.86 -3.72 12.09
CA ASP A 114 0.75 -2.43 11.38
C ASP A 114 1.61 -1.30 12.00
N THR A 115 1.87 -1.37 13.31
CA THR A 115 2.45 -0.27 14.11
C THR A 115 3.96 -0.34 14.26
N LEU A 116 4.61 -1.45 13.88
CA LEU A 116 6.06 -1.62 14.04
C LEU A 116 6.86 -0.58 13.24
N ARG A 117 8.07 -0.26 13.70
CA ARG A 117 8.95 0.71 13.02
C ARG A 117 9.29 0.24 11.60
N ASP A 118 8.92 1.02 10.60
CA ASP A 118 9.13 0.70 9.18
C ASP A 118 8.82 1.96 8.34
N PRO A 119 9.27 2.13 7.10
CA PRO A 119 8.58 3.03 6.18
C PRO A 119 7.14 2.55 5.97
N ARG A 120 6.27 3.44 5.51
CA ARG A 120 4.93 3.06 5.06
C ARG A 120 4.80 3.31 3.57
N GLY A 121 4.38 2.29 2.83
CA GLY A 121 3.96 2.45 1.44
C GLY A 121 2.65 3.23 1.36
N PHE A 122 2.56 4.11 0.36
CA PHE A 122 1.40 4.93 0.05
C PHE A 122 1.20 4.91 -1.47
N ALA A 123 0.46 3.93 -1.97
CA ALA A 123 0.29 3.71 -3.40
C ALA A 123 -1.11 4.11 -3.86
N ILE A 124 -1.21 5.02 -4.82
CA ILE A 124 -2.47 5.51 -5.39
C ILE A 124 -2.55 5.10 -6.85
N LYS A 125 -3.67 4.50 -7.24
CA LYS A 125 -4.01 4.19 -8.64
C LYS A 125 -5.18 5.07 -9.05
N PHE A 126 -4.91 6.04 -9.92
CA PHE A 126 -5.91 6.92 -10.53
C PHE A 126 -6.48 6.27 -11.78
N LYS A 127 -7.81 6.28 -11.90
CA LYS A 127 -8.55 5.78 -13.06
C LYS A 127 -8.88 6.94 -13.99
N THR A 128 -7.86 7.47 -14.63
CA THR A 128 -8.00 8.63 -15.52
C THR A 128 -8.64 8.24 -16.85
N ASP A 129 -9.13 9.22 -17.59
CA ASP A 129 -9.69 9.05 -18.93
C ASP A 129 -8.64 8.80 -20.02
N ILE A 130 -7.35 8.91 -19.68
CA ILE A 130 -6.20 8.57 -20.55
C ILE A 130 -5.49 7.27 -20.15
N GLY A 131 -6.04 6.54 -19.18
CA GLY A 131 -5.45 5.30 -18.67
C GLY A 131 -5.20 5.31 -17.18
N ASN A 132 -4.64 4.22 -16.66
CA ASN A 132 -4.27 4.17 -15.25
C ASN A 132 -2.99 4.97 -15.04
N MET A 133 -3.01 5.89 -14.08
CA MET A 133 -1.81 6.56 -13.58
C MET A 133 -1.57 6.09 -12.15
N ASP A 134 -0.35 5.65 -11.86
CA ASP A 134 0.01 5.09 -10.56
C ASP A 134 1.06 5.97 -9.88
N TRP A 135 0.76 6.41 -8.66
CA TRP A 135 1.71 7.07 -7.76
C TRP A 135 2.07 6.08 -6.65
N VAL A 136 3.24 5.44 -6.78
CA VAL A 136 3.71 4.41 -5.84
C VAL A 136 4.74 5.03 -4.93
N PHE A 137 4.25 5.64 -3.85
CA PHE A 137 5.03 6.49 -2.95
C PHE A 137 5.27 5.83 -1.60
N ASN A 138 6.04 6.52 -0.74
CA ASN A 138 6.20 6.17 0.67
C ASN A 138 5.81 7.36 1.56
N ASN A 139 5.66 7.11 2.85
CA ASN A 139 5.51 8.15 3.87
C ASN A 139 6.82 8.91 4.18
N THR A 140 7.87 8.69 3.38
CA THR A 140 9.19 9.31 3.56
C THR A 140 9.63 10.01 2.26
N PRO A 141 10.25 11.20 2.33
CA PRO A 141 10.69 11.96 1.15
C PRO A 141 11.97 11.42 0.51
N VAL A 142 12.65 10.49 1.18
CA VAL A 142 13.90 9.87 0.74
C VAL A 142 13.83 8.35 0.91
N PHE A 143 14.82 7.65 0.37
CA PHE A 143 14.93 6.20 0.47
C PHE A 143 16.35 5.77 0.91
N PHE A 144 16.52 4.50 1.27
CA PHE A 144 17.76 3.98 1.87
C PHE A 144 18.93 3.84 0.88
N ILE A 145 18.62 3.75 -0.41
CA ILE A 145 19.61 3.47 -1.45
C ILE A 145 19.40 4.43 -2.62
N ARG A 146 20.48 4.71 -3.34
CA ARG A 146 20.44 5.54 -4.56
C ARG A 146 20.53 4.74 -5.86
N ASP A 147 20.94 3.47 -5.79
CA ASP A 147 21.08 2.58 -6.94
C ASP A 147 20.19 1.34 -6.78
N PRO A 148 19.27 1.06 -7.72
CA PRO A 148 18.35 -0.07 -7.63
C PRO A 148 19.06 -1.44 -7.58
N ILE A 149 20.31 -1.58 -8.05
CA ILE A 149 21.03 -2.86 -7.97
C ILE A 149 21.24 -3.32 -6.52
N LYS A 150 21.24 -2.39 -5.57
CA LYS A 150 21.36 -2.68 -4.14
C LYS A 150 20.05 -3.15 -3.50
N PHE A 151 18.90 -3.00 -4.19
CA PHE A 151 17.58 -3.18 -3.57
C PHE A 151 17.37 -4.59 -3.01
N THR A 152 17.71 -5.64 -3.76
CA THR A 152 17.54 -7.02 -3.29
C THR A 152 18.40 -7.33 -2.07
N ARG A 153 19.67 -6.86 -2.08
CA ARG A 153 20.59 -7.01 -0.95
C ARG A 153 20.08 -6.27 0.28
N PHE A 154 19.62 -5.03 0.11
CA PHE A 154 19.01 -4.24 1.16
C PHE A 154 17.77 -4.93 1.74
N ILE A 155 16.82 -5.34 0.91
CA ILE A 155 15.56 -5.95 1.38
C ILE A 155 15.82 -7.25 2.14
N HIS A 156 16.78 -8.07 1.72
CA HIS A 156 17.13 -9.28 2.48
C HIS A 156 17.58 -8.97 3.91
N THR A 157 18.25 -7.84 4.15
CA THR A 157 18.69 -7.46 5.51
C THR A 157 17.55 -6.94 6.39
N GLN A 158 16.41 -6.59 5.79
CA GLN A 158 15.18 -6.18 6.49
C GLN A 158 14.20 -7.34 6.69
N LYS A 159 14.49 -8.51 6.10
CA LYS A 159 13.65 -9.71 6.14
C LYS A 159 14.14 -10.68 7.20
N ARG A 160 13.58 -11.89 7.20
CA ARG A 160 14.01 -12.95 8.11
C ARG A 160 15.39 -13.45 7.74
N ASP A 161 16.20 -13.68 8.77
CA ASP A 161 17.44 -14.41 8.62
C ASP A 161 17.16 -15.85 8.14
N PRO A 162 17.81 -16.35 7.07
CA PRO A 162 17.50 -17.67 6.52
C PRO A 162 17.91 -18.84 7.44
N SER A 163 18.77 -18.63 8.44
CA SER A 163 19.25 -19.69 9.33
C SER A 163 18.40 -19.84 10.59
N THR A 164 17.97 -18.72 11.18
CA THR A 164 17.22 -18.64 12.43
C THR A 164 15.74 -18.35 12.22
N ASN A 165 15.37 -17.86 11.04
CA ASN A 165 14.03 -17.39 10.70
C ASN A 165 13.53 -16.23 11.60
N LEU A 166 14.42 -15.56 12.33
CA LEU A 166 14.13 -14.38 13.12
C LEU A 166 14.03 -13.14 12.24
N ASN A 167 13.14 -12.21 12.60
CA ASN A 167 12.98 -10.94 11.90
C ASN A 167 13.90 -9.86 12.49
N HIS A 168 14.01 -8.73 11.79
CA HIS A 168 14.88 -7.61 12.20
C HIS A 168 14.45 -6.91 13.51
N TYR A 169 13.21 -7.12 13.97
CA TYR A 169 12.75 -6.62 15.28
C TYR A 169 13.25 -7.48 16.44
N THR A 170 13.60 -8.74 16.18
CA THR A 170 14.15 -9.67 17.17
C THR A 170 15.67 -9.72 17.10
N ASP A 171 16.24 -9.80 15.89
CA ASP A 171 17.67 -9.72 15.64
C ASP A 171 17.94 -8.72 14.52
N SER A 172 18.45 -7.54 14.90
CA SER A 172 18.73 -6.45 13.97
C SER A 172 20.16 -6.45 13.41
N THR A 173 20.97 -7.47 13.71
CA THR A 173 22.38 -7.55 13.32
C THR A 173 22.58 -7.30 11.82
N HIS A 174 21.83 -8.00 10.96
CA HIS A 174 21.96 -7.85 9.51
C HIS A 174 21.53 -6.48 8.98
N ALA A 175 20.49 -5.88 9.56
CA ALA A 175 20.04 -4.54 9.18
C ALA A 175 21.13 -3.49 9.50
N TRP A 176 21.68 -3.53 10.72
CA TRP A 176 22.74 -2.63 11.15
C TRP A 176 24.07 -2.86 10.42
N ASP A 177 24.42 -4.12 10.13
CA ASP A 177 25.60 -4.44 9.32
C ASP A 177 25.52 -3.78 7.93
N TYR A 178 24.37 -3.91 7.26
CA TYR A 178 24.15 -3.27 5.96
C TYR A 178 24.20 -1.73 6.05
N TRP A 179 23.49 -1.14 7.01
CA TRP A 179 23.40 0.32 7.13
C TRP A 179 24.74 0.97 7.46
N THR A 180 25.53 0.39 8.37
CA THR A 180 26.84 0.94 8.74
C THR A 180 27.86 0.86 7.60
N GLN A 181 27.73 -0.13 6.70
CA GLN A 181 28.55 -0.25 5.49
C GLN A 181 28.02 0.56 4.29
N ASN A 182 26.79 1.09 4.35
CA ASN A 182 26.16 1.86 3.29
C ASN A 182 25.67 3.22 3.81
N PRO A 183 26.57 4.21 4.00
CA PRO A 183 26.24 5.49 4.63
C PRO A 183 25.19 6.31 3.85
N GLU A 184 24.92 5.99 2.58
CA GLU A 184 23.81 6.57 1.82
C GLU A 184 22.43 6.35 2.47
N ALA A 185 22.29 5.29 3.27
CA ALA A 185 21.07 4.97 4.00
C ALA A 185 20.79 5.89 5.18
N MET A 186 21.79 6.62 5.70
CA MET A 186 21.71 7.32 6.98
C MET A 186 20.61 8.37 7.03
N HIS A 187 20.30 9.04 5.92
CA HIS A 187 19.21 10.02 5.89
C HIS A 187 17.86 9.33 6.15
N GLN A 188 17.59 8.22 5.47
CA GLN A 188 16.36 7.47 5.66
C GLN A 188 16.32 6.74 7.02
N VAL A 189 17.45 6.24 7.52
CA VAL A 189 17.55 5.66 8.87
C VAL A 189 17.19 6.72 9.91
N ALA A 190 17.78 7.92 9.84
CA ALA A 190 17.45 9.02 10.76
C ALA A 190 15.96 9.39 10.71
N TYR A 191 15.36 9.42 9.51
CA TYR A 191 13.93 9.66 9.33
C TYR A 191 13.07 8.56 9.98
N MET A 192 13.38 7.29 9.70
CA MET A 192 12.63 6.13 10.17
C MET A 192 12.75 5.94 11.68
N PHE A 193 13.89 6.26 12.29
CA PHE A 193 14.09 6.17 13.74
C PHE A 193 13.42 7.32 14.52
N GLY A 194 12.94 8.37 13.85
CA GLY A 194 12.03 9.35 14.43
C GLY A 194 10.60 8.80 14.65
N ARG A 195 9.69 9.63 15.17
CA ARG A 195 8.27 9.24 15.40
C ARG A 195 7.53 8.85 14.11
N ARG A 196 8.02 9.31 12.94
CA ARG A 196 7.41 9.06 11.62
C ARG A 196 7.56 7.61 11.13
N GLY A 197 8.47 6.82 11.71
CA GLY A 197 8.57 5.38 11.44
C GLY A 197 7.48 4.53 12.08
N CYS A 198 6.75 5.09 13.04
CA CYS A 198 5.65 4.40 13.76
C CYS A 198 4.36 5.24 13.73
N PRO A 199 3.82 5.62 12.56
CA PRO A 199 2.66 6.52 12.49
C PRO A 199 1.47 5.98 13.28
N HIS A 200 0.62 6.88 13.82
CA HIS A 200 -0.58 6.49 14.57
C HIS A 200 -1.67 5.85 13.69
N SER A 201 -1.71 6.26 12.42
CA SER A 201 -2.71 5.86 11.45
C SER A 201 -2.22 6.15 10.03
N TRP A 202 -2.66 5.35 9.06
CA TRP A 202 -2.50 5.67 7.65
C TRP A 202 -3.26 6.94 7.23
N ALA A 203 -4.37 7.26 7.91
CA ALA A 203 -5.19 8.44 7.63
C ALA A 203 -4.51 9.77 8.02
N GLN A 204 -3.38 9.72 8.75
CA GLN A 204 -2.71 10.90 9.29
C GLN A 204 -1.26 11.04 8.80
N MET A 205 -0.78 10.09 7.99
CA MET A 205 0.57 10.14 7.45
C MET A 205 0.62 10.87 6.11
N ASN A 206 1.67 11.66 5.89
CA ASN A 206 1.98 12.21 4.58
C ASN A 206 2.55 11.12 3.67
N ALA A 207 2.62 11.44 2.38
CA ALA A 207 3.37 10.69 1.39
C ALA A 207 4.17 11.59 0.46
N TYR A 208 5.24 11.02 -0.07
CA TYR A 208 6.21 11.73 -0.88
C TYR A 208 6.65 10.83 -2.03
N SER A 209 6.90 11.44 -3.17
CA SER A 209 7.29 10.70 -4.37
C SER A 209 8.62 9.95 -4.24
N GLY A 210 9.50 10.43 -3.35
CA GLY A 210 10.89 9.97 -3.21
C GLY A 210 11.73 10.40 -4.42
N HIS A 211 11.35 9.90 -5.58
CA HIS A 211 11.92 10.27 -6.88
C HIS A 211 11.45 11.65 -7.35
N THR A 212 12.29 12.24 -8.18
CA THR A 212 12.04 13.43 -8.99
C THR A 212 11.49 12.99 -10.34
N PHE A 213 10.31 13.48 -10.69
CA PHE A 213 9.67 13.25 -11.97
C PHE A 213 9.89 14.44 -12.89
N LYS A 214 9.42 14.32 -14.14
CA LYS A 214 9.42 15.41 -15.12
C LYS A 214 7.99 15.72 -15.53
N PHE A 215 7.67 17.01 -15.53
CA PHE A 215 6.52 17.56 -16.21
C PHE A 215 6.99 18.31 -17.45
N ILE A 216 6.20 18.21 -18.52
CA ILE A 216 6.44 18.86 -19.80
C ILE A 216 5.14 19.55 -20.19
N ASN A 217 5.17 20.86 -20.42
CA ASN A 217 3.98 21.62 -20.81
C ASN A 217 3.71 21.57 -22.32
N ASP A 218 2.65 22.23 -22.77
CA ASP A 218 2.22 22.25 -24.18
C ASP A 218 3.22 22.92 -25.14
N LYS A 219 4.13 23.74 -24.61
CA LYS A 219 5.26 24.35 -25.34
C LYS A 219 6.50 23.46 -25.40
N GLY A 220 6.49 22.31 -24.74
CA GLY A 220 7.64 21.41 -24.63
C GLY A 220 8.67 21.81 -23.58
N GLU A 221 8.34 22.77 -22.70
CA GLU A 221 9.22 23.19 -21.60
C GLU A 221 9.14 22.16 -20.47
N MET A 222 10.30 21.74 -19.96
CA MET A 222 10.40 20.70 -18.94
C MET A 222 10.72 21.30 -17.56
N ASN A 223 10.01 20.82 -16.53
CA ASN A 223 10.31 21.08 -15.13
C ASN A 223 10.46 19.76 -14.35
N TYR A 224 11.43 19.71 -13.44
CA TYR A 224 11.54 18.65 -12.46
C TYR A 224 10.47 18.84 -11.38
N VAL A 225 9.84 17.74 -10.95
CA VAL A 225 8.78 17.78 -9.95
C VAL A 225 8.91 16.68 -8.90
N GLN A 226 8.60 17.02 -7.64
CA GLN A 226 8.38 16.04 -6.58
C GLN A 226 6.97 16.20 -6.02
N PHE A 227 6.30 15.09 -5.73
CA PHE A 227 4.93 15.11 -5.20
C PHE A 227 4.95 15.00 -3.67
N HIS A 228 4.13 15.82 -3.03
CA HIS A 228 3.95 15.86 -1.58
C HIS A 228 2.45 15.74 -1.29
N VAL A 229 2.03 14.56 -0.84
CA VAL A 229 0.64 14.26 -0.47
C VAL A 229 0.53 14.46 1.04
N ILE A 230 -0.14 15.53 1.47
CA ILE A 230 -0.20 15.96 2.86
C ILE A 230 -1.57 15.62 3.44
N ALA A 231 -1.60 14.94 4.59
CA ALA A 231 -2.86 14.60 5.25
C ALA A 231 -3.52 15.85 5.83
N ASP A 232 -4.79 16.08 5.51
CA ASP A 232 -5.51 17.29 5.95
C ASP A 232 -5.90 17.22 7.43
N GLN A 233 -5.96 16.01 7.99
CA GLN A 233 -6.39 15.74 9.37
C GLN A 233 -5.34 16.12 10.43
N GLY A 234 -4.16 16.63 10.01
CA GLY A 234 -3.23 17.36 10.87
C GLY A 234 -2.72 16.59 12.08
N ASN A 235 -1.85 15.59 11.87
CA ASN A 235 -0.77 15.24 12.81
C ASN A 235 0.18 14.24 12.16
N PHE A 236 1.36 14.68 11.73
CA PHE A 236 2.39 13.81 11.15
C PHE A 236 3.37 13.27 12.21
N GLU A 237 2.86 12.98 13.40
CA GLU A 237 3.57 12.27 14.46
C GLU A 237 3.03 10.85 14.63
N GLY A 238 3.91 9.97 15.09
CA GLY A 238 3.59 8.58 15.40
C GLY A 238 3.86 8.23 16.85
N PHE A 239 3.72 6.95 17.17
CA PHE A 239 4.06 6.37 18.45
C PHE A 239 5.56 6.50 18.76
N THR A 240 5.92 6.44 20.04
CA THR A 240 7.27 6.02 20.43
C THR A 240 7.48 4.55 20.06
N GLU A 241 8.72 4.09 20.11
CA GLU A 241 9.02 2.68 19.83
C GLU A 241 8.33 1.74 20.82
N GLU A 242 8.37 2.06 22.11
CA GLU A 242 7.73 1.29 23.17
C GLU A 242 6.21 1.23 22.97
N GLU A 243 5.56 2.38 22.74
CA GLU A 243 4.13 2.44 22.44
C GLU A 243 3.79 1.60 21.22
N SER A 244 4.60 1.67 20.17
CA SER A 244 4.38 0.95 18.91
C SER A 244 4.41 -0.57 19.10
N HIS A 245 5.29 -1.08 19.96
CA HIS A 245 5.37 -2.49 20.33
C HIS A 245 4.20 -2.95 21.19
N ILE A 246 3.79 -2.12 22.17
CA ILE A 246 2.59 -2.41 22.99
C ILE A 246 1.35 -2.51 22.09
N LYS A 247 1.19 -1.57 21.15
CA LYS A 247 0.08 -1.60 20.20
C LYS A 247 0.13 -2.82 19.28
N ALA A 248 1.32 -3.18 18.78
CA ALA A 248 1.51 -4.37 17.95
C ALA A 248 1.09 -5.66 18.67
N GLY A 249 1.39 -5.76 19.97
CA GLY A 249 0.98 -6.91 20.80
C GLY A 249 -0.52 -6.94 21.09
N PHE A 250 -1.18 -5.79 21.21
CA PHE A 250 -2.62 -5.71 21.46
C PHE A 250 -3.46 -5.95 20.19
N SER A 251 -3.07 -5.34 19.06
CA SER A 251 -3.76 -5.47 17.79
C SER A 251 -2.79 -5.26 16.61
N PRO A 252 -2.40 -6.33 15.89
CA PRO A 252 -1.55 -6.22 14.72
C PRO A 252 -2.26 -5.55 13.52
N GLU A 253 -3.57 -5.33 13.58
CA GLU A 253 -4.41 -4.74 12.53
C GLU A 253 -4.88 -3.31 12.88
N LEU A 254 -4.20 -2.62 13.80
CA LEU A 254 -4.66 -1.32 14.30
C LEU A 254 -4.92 -0.28 13.18
N HIS A 255 -4.07 -0.20 12.16
CA HIS A 255 -4.26 0.76 11.07
C HIS A 255 -5.36 0.31 10.10
N HIS A 256 -5.50 -0.99 9.85
CA HIS A 256 -6.63 -1.52 9.08
C HIS A 256 -7.97 -1.20 9.76
N GLN A 257 -8.05 -1.44 11.07
CA GLN A 257 -9.24 -1.18 11.86
C GLN A 257 -9.61 0.30 11.83
N ASP A 258 -8.64 1.19 12.08
CA ASP A 258 -8.86 2.64 12.04
C ASP A 258 -9.36 3.11 10.67
N LEU A 259 -8.72 2.69 9.56
CA LEU A 259 -9.14 3.06 8.21
C LEU A 259 -10.57 2.58 7.91
N TYR A 260 -10.88 1.32 8.22
CA TYR A 260 -12.21 0.75 8.02
C TYR A 260 -13.27 1.52 8.81
N GLN A 261 -13.03 1.74 10.11
CA GLN A 261 -13.97 2.43 10.99
C GLN A 261 -14.20 3.88 10.57
N ARG A 262 -13.16 4.59 10.12
CA ARG A 262 -13.30 5.95 9.59
C ARG A 262 -14.26 5.99 8.40
N ILE A 263 -14.03 5.12 7.42
CA ILE A 263 -14.85 5.05 6.20
C ILE A 263 -16.29 4.63 6.55
N ALA A 264 -16.46 3.59 7.36
CA ALA A 264 -17.78 3.10 7.77
C ALA A 264 -18.60 4.17 8.53
N ASN A 265 -17.93 5.06 9.27
CA ASN A 265 -18.56 6.15 10.01
C ASN A 265 -18.63 7.48 9.24
N GLY A 266 -18.34 7.49 7.93
CA GLY A 266 -18.38 8.71 7.10
C GLY A 266 -17.29 9.75 7.42
N LYS A 267 -16.26 9.38 8.19
CA LYS A 267 -15.10 10.23 8.54
C LYS A 267 -13.96 9.98 7.55
N TYR A 268 -14.18 10.29 6.28
CA TYR A 268 -13.25 9.95 5.20
C TYR A 268 -11.89 10.65 5.38
N PRO A 269 -10.77 9.91 5.28
CA PRO A 269 -9.44 10.52 5.13
C PRO A 269 -9.38 11.35 3.84
N SER A 270 -8.63 12.45 3.88
CA SER A 270 -8.43 13.37 2.78
C SER A 270 -6.99 13.88 2.80
N TYR A 271 -6.45 14.11 1.60
CA TYR A 271 -5.07 14.53 1.43
C TYR A 271 -4.99 15.59 0.34
N THR A 272 -4.26 16.66 0.62
CA THR A 272 -3.93 17.67 -0.38
C THR A 272 -2.59 17.36 -1.02
N CYS A 273 -2.56 17.22 -2.35
CA CYS A 273 -1.35 16.98 -3.10
C CYS A 273 -0.73 18.30 -3.58
N TYR A 274 0.53 18.51 -3.26
CA TYR A 274 1.36 19.61 -3.72
C TYR A 274 2.47 19.08 -4.62
N VAL A 275 2.97 19.94 -5.51
CA VAL A 275 4.16 19.68 -6.30
C VAL A 275 5.25 20.69 -5.96
N GLN A 276 6.44 20.21 -5.65
CA GLN A 276 7.65 21.02 -5.62
C GLN A 276 8.24 21.02 -7.03
N THR A 277 8.58 22.19 -7.56
CA THR A 277 9.08 22.35 -8.93
C THR A 277 10.50 22.89 -8.96
N MET A 278 11.29 22.44 -9.94
CA MET A 278 12.62 22.96 -10.19
C MET A 278 12.89 23.00 -11.70
N THR A 279 13.35 24.15 -12.21
CA THR A 279 13.75 24.28 -13.62
C THR A 279 15.05 23.51 -13.89
N PRO A 280 15.36 23.16 -15.15
CA PRO A 280 16.62 22.50 -15.49
C PRO A 280 17.85 23.31 -15.07
N LYS A 281 17.80 24.63 -15.25
CA LYS A 281 18.87 25.54 -14.82
C LYS A 281 19.06 25.53 -13.29
N GLN A 282 17.97 25.58 -12.52
CA GLN A 282 18.05 25.50 -11.06
C GLN A 282 18.64 24.15 -10.62
N ALA A 283 18.34 23.06 -11.32
CA ALA A 283 18.88 21.74 -11.00
C ALA A 283 20.41 21.65 -11.20
N GLU A 284 20.96 22.31 -12.22
CA GLU A 284 22.41 22.40 -12.44
C GLU A 284 23.12 23.25 -11.39
N GLU A 285 22.44 24.27 -10.87
CA GLU A 285 22.96 25.19 -9.86
C GLU A 285 22.74 24.70 -8.41
N PHE A 286 21.94 23.64 -8.22
CA PHE A 286 21.57 23.15 -6.90
C PHE A 286 22.72 22.37 -6.24
N ALA A 287 22.92 22.60 -4.95
CA ALA A 287 24.05 22.03 -4.20
C ALA A 287 23.96 20.50 -3.99
N ILE A 288 22.80 19.89 -4.26
CA ILE A 288 22.54 18.46 -4.06
C ILE A 288 21.97 17.89 -5.36
N LEU A 289 22.41 16.69 -5.75
CA LEU A 289 21.88 16.02 -6.94
C LEU A 289 20.40 15.62 -6.73
N LEU A 290 19.57 15.83 -7.75
CA LEU A 290 18.20 15.34 -7.78
C LEU A 290 18.20 13.82 -7.89
N MET A 291 17.31 13.17 -7.13
CA MET A 291 17.07 11.73 -7.23
C MET A 291 16.12 11.48 -8.40
N ILE A 292 16.67 11.33 -9.60
CA ILE A 292 15.92 11.06 -10.85
C ILE A 292 15.60 9.57 -10.97
#